data_AF-A0A2W7NIB9-F1
#
_entry.id   AF-A0A2W7NIB9-F1
#
_cell.length_a   1.000
_cell.length_b   1.000
_cell.length_c   1.000
_cell.angle_alpha   90.00
_cell.angle_beta   90.00
_cell.angle_gamma   90.00
#
_symmetry.space_group_name_H-M   'P 1'
#
loop_
_entity.id
_entity.type
_entity.pdbx_description
1 polymer ?
#
loop_
_entity_poly.entity_id
_entity_poly.type
_entity_poly.pdbx_seq_one_letter_code
_entity_poly.pdbx_strand_id
1 'polypeptide(L)'
;MKAMFRTLAAAAALCLAGGIASAATSTFDFTGADKGYASSYIFSDNGLDLTVTAYADLFGTFPAKNPKVGQWKHGLGVKSTRIDNSHMVDGFGYREFLVFSFSKDIERLNTISFSFADCDDTFELWTSNGSTWTKQGSAHVPYDSDPSTYTFKQDWTGTLFAIGATKLHDDYKIAGLSADWDSPAPVPLPAGGILLVSGLLGLGIARARRKSA
;
A
#
# COMPACT_ATOMS: atom_id res chain seq x y z
N MET A 1 -25.39 24.84 -66.52
CA MET A 1 -26.02 23.67 -65.89
C MET A 1 -25.14 23.17 -64.76
N LYS A 2 -25.64 23.30 -63.52
CA LYS A 2 -25.33 22.58 -62.26
C LYS A 2 -23.89 22.04 -62.07
N ALA A 3 -23.05 22.81 -61.40
CA ALA A 3 -21.94 22.28 -60.61
C ALA A 3 -22.48 21.87 -59.24
N MET A 4 -22.66 20.57 -59.02
CA MET A 4 -23.29 20.01 -57.82
C MET A 4 -22.21 19.68 -56.78
N PHE A 5 -22.47 20.17 -55.56
CA PHE A 5 -21.71 20.06 -54.33
C PHE A 5 -20.99 18.72 -54.12
N ARG A 6 -19.67 18.75 -53.92
CA ARG A 6 -18.92 17.63 -53.33
C ARG A 6 -18.98 17.75 -51.81
N THR A 7 -19.86 16.97 -51.19
CA THR A 7 -19.96 16.78 -49.74
C THR A 7 -18.74 15.99 -49.26
N LEU A 8 -17.85 16.65 -48.52
CA LEU A 8 -16.75 16.00 -47.81
C LEU A 8 -17.28 15.58 -46.42
N ALA A 9 -17.69 14.32 -46.28
CA ALA A 9 -18.01 13.75 -44.98
C ALA A 9 -16.70 13.28 -44.32
N ALA A 10 -16.12 14.11 -43.45
CA ALA A 10 -15.00 13.71 -42.61
C ALA A 10 -15.56 12.97 -41.38
N ALA A 11 -15.59 11.64 -41.44
CA ALA A 11 -15.86 10.81 -40.27
C ALA A 11 -14.60 10.78 -39.39
N ALA A 12 -14.57 11.61 -38.35
CA ALA A 12 -13.56 11.51 -37.31
C ALA A 12 -13.89 10.31 -36.41
N ALA A 13 -13.24 9.17 -36.65
CA ALA A 13 -13.25 8.05 -35.73
C ALA A 13 -12.45 8.43 -34.47
N LEU A 14 -13.15 8.82 -33.42
CA LEU A 14 -12.57 9.01 -32.09
C LEU A 14 -12.30 7.61 -31.51
N CYS A 15 -11.06 7.12 -31.66
CA CYS A 15 -10.61 5.96 -30.90
C CYS A 15 -10.58 6.35 -29.41
N LEU A 16 -11.62 5.95 -28.67
CA LEU A 16 -11.63 5.97 -27.22
C LEU A 16 -10.55 4.98 -26.74
N ALA A 17 -9.36 5.49 -26.46
CA ALA A 17 -8.37 4.76 -25.69
C ALA A 17 -8.92 4.60 -24.27
N GLY A 18 -9.64 3.51 -24.02
CA GLY A 18 -10.01 3.10 -22.67
C GLY A 18 -8.74 2.80 -21.89
N GLY A 19 -8.48 3.55 -20.82
CA GLY A 19 -7.39 3.24 -19.90
C GLY A 19 -7.63 1.86 -19.30
N ILE A 20 -6.69 0.95 -19.49
CA ILE A 20 -6.68 -0.33 -18.77
C ILE A 20 -6.39 0.04 -17.31
N ALA A 21 -7.32 -0.24 -16.41
CA ALA A 21 -7.06 -0.13 -14.98
C ALA A 21 -5.90 -1.09 -14.65
N SER A 22 -4.81 -0.54 -14.13
CA SER A 22 -3.67 -1.30 -13.62
C SER A 22 -3.59 -1.05 -12.13
N ALA A 23 -3.46 -2.11 -11.33
CA ALA A 23 -3.17 -1.99 -9.92
C ALA A 23 -1.91 -1.14 -9.72
N ALA A 24 -1.95 -0.22 -8.76
CA ALA A 24 -0.77 0.51 -8.34
C ALA A 24 -0.09 -0.26 -7.21
N THR A 25 1.24 -0.29 -7.24
CA THR A 25 2.05 -0.83 -6.14
C THR A 25 2.46 0.31 -5.23
N SER A 26 2.20 0.19 -3.94
CA SER A 26 2.78 1.05 -2.90
C SER A 26 3.85 0.29 -2.14
N THR A 27 4.93 0.96 -1.81
CA THR A 27 6.03 0.43 -1.00
C THR A 27 6.27 1.35 0.20
N PHE A 28 6.23 0.77 1.39
CA PHE A 28 6.44 1.47 2.63
C PHE A 28 7.79 1.06 3.23
N ASP A 29 8.69 2.03 3.38
CA ASP A 29 9.96 1.87 4.09
C ASP A 29 9.80 2.38 5.52
N PHE A 30 10.08 1.52 6.49
CA PHE A 30 9.98 1.84 7.91
C PHE A 30 11.34 2.14 8.55
N THR A 31 12.43 2.09 7.79
CA THR A 31 13.80 2.32 8.26
C THR A 31 14.16 3.82 8.34
N GLY A 32 15.38 4.11 8.78
CA GLY A 32 16.01 5.44 8.64
C GLY A 32 15.94 6.33 9.89
N ALA A 33 14.76 6.63 10.42
CA ALA A 33 14.58 7.58 11.52
C ALA A 33 14.17 6.93 12.85
N ASP A 34 14.81 7.34 13.94
CA ASP A 34 14.39 7.00 15.30
C ASP A 34 13.29 7.95 15.77
N LYS A 35 12.04 7.47 15.75
CA LYS A 35 10.87 8.23 16.25
C LYS A 35 10.43 7.80 17.66
N GLY A 36 10.99 6.71 18.17
CA GLY A 36 10.66 6.18 19.49
C GLY A 36 9.30 5.50 19.50
N TYR A 37 8.60 5.56 20.63
CA TYR A 37 7.30 4.89 20.82
C TYR A 37 6.10 5.82 20.60
N ALA A 38 5.10 5.35 19.87
CA ALA A 38 3.82 6.02 19.64
C ALA A 38 2.65 5.04 19.74
N SER A 39 1.42 5.55 19.85
CA SER A 39 0.22 4.71 19.71
C SER A 39 0.05 4.20 18.28
N SER A 40 0.49 4.99 17.30
CA SER A 40 0.46 4.66 15.88
C SER A 40 1.52 5.43 15.11
N TYR A 41 1.87 4.93 13.93
CA TYR A 41 2.55 5.67 12.87
C TYR A 41 1.71 5.65 11.60
N ILE A 42 1.82 6.70 10.79
CA ILE A 42 1.16 6.79 9.49
C ILE A 42 2.24 6.94 8.42
N PHE A 43 2.10 6.16 7.36
CA PHE A 43 2.93 6.19 6.18
C PHE A 43 2.03 6.39 4.96
N SER A 44 2.54 7.06 3.93
CA SER A 44 1.78 7.34 2.70
C SER A 44 2.67 7.08 1.50
N ASP A 45 2.17 6.32 0.54
CA ASP A 45 2.86 6.10 -0.73
C ASP A 45 1.86 5.91 -1.88
N ASN A 46 2.11 6.56 -3.01
CA ASN A 46 1.25 6.55 -4.21
C ASN A 46 -0.24 6.87 -3.97
N GLY A 47 -0.59 7.55 -2.86
CA GLY A 47 -1.98 7.87 -2.50
C GLY A 47 -2.71 6.75 -1.77
N LEU A 48 -1.96 5.79 -1.22
CA LEU A 48 -2.40 4.83 -0.22
C LEU A 48 -1.80 5.22 1.13
N ASP A 49 -2.65 5.43 2.12
CA ASP A 49 -2.22 5.66 3.50
C ASP A 49 -2.23 4.33 4.27
N LEU A 50 -1.21 4.13 5.08
CA LEU A 50 -1.03 2.98 5.95
C LEU A 50 -0.86 3.47 7.39
N THR A 51 -1.81 3.12 8.24
CA THR A 51 -1.70 3.32 9.68
C THR A 51 -1.19 2.04 10.33
N VAL A 52 -0.08 2.12 11.05
CA VAL A 52 0.49 1.01 11.82
C VAL A 52 0.24 1.23 13.30
N THR A 53 -0.35 0.23 13.95
CA THR A 53 -0.55 0.19 15.40
C THR A 53 0.08 -1.09 15.97
N ALA A 54 0.24 -1.14 17.30
CA ALA A 54 0.69 -2.36 17.96
C ALA A 54 -0.46 -3.05 18.67
N TYR A 55 -0.39 -4.37 18.73
CA TYR A 55 -1.31 -5.22 19.47
C TYR A 55 -0.50 -6.25 20.26
N ALA A 56 -0.92 -6.54 21.50
CA ALA A 56 -0.28 -7.55 22.33
C ALA A 56 -1.30 -8.26 23.23
N ASP A 57 -1.18 -9.58 23.39
CA ASP A 57 -2.08 -10.35 24.24
C ASP A 57 -1.44 -11.53 24.97
N LEU A 58 -2.15 -12.03 25.99
CA LEU A 58 -1.84 -13.26 26.69
C LEU A 58 -2.79 -14.35 26.19
N PHE A 59 -2.27 -15.27 25.37
CA PHE A 59 -2.90 -16.56 25.08
C PHE A 59 -4.39 -16.47 24.65
N GLY A 60 -4.75 -15.50 23.80
CA GLY A 60 -6.10 -15.41 23.20
C GLY A 60 -7.10 -14.54 23.96
N THR A 61 -6.67 -13.79 24.97
CA THR A 61 -7.52 -12.81 25.67
C THR A 61 -7.09 -11.38 25.34
N PHE A 62 -7.89 -10.63 24.58
CA PHE A 62 -7.66 -9.23 24.19
C PHE A 62 -7.74 -8.27 25.41
N PRO A 63 -6.88 -7.23 25.57
CA PRO A 63 -5.44 -7.11 25.28
C PRO A 63 -4.59 -6.71 26.51
N ALA A 64 -3.26 -6.74 26.37
CA ALA A 64 -2.33 -6.07 27.28
C ALA A 64 -2.63 -4.57 27.41
N LYS A 65 -2.28 -3.93 28.55
CA LYS A 65 -2.52 -2.49 28.76
C LYS A 65 -1.68 -1.62 27.80
N ASN A 66 -2.26 -1.25 26.67
CA ASN A 66 -1.78 -0.24 25.72
C ASN A 66 -0.42 -0.55 25.06
N PRO A 67 -0.33 -1.58 24.21
CA PRO A 67 0.85 -1.79 23.38
C PRO A 67 1.15 -0.56 22.52
N LYS A 68 2.43 -0.28 22.30
CA LYS A 68 2.89 0.83 21.47
C LYS A 68 3.70 0.33 20.29
N VAL A 69 3.54 0.95 19.14
CA VAL A 69 4.47 0.78 18.02
C VAL A 69 5.71 1.61 18.32
N GLY A 70 6.88 1.08 18.03
CA GLY A 70 8.09 1.89 18.03
C GLY A 70 8.83 1.82 16.71
N GLN A 71 9.44 2.93 16.31
CA GLN A 71 10.18 3.06 15.06
C GLN A 71 11.62 3.48 15.36
N TRP A 72 12.56 2.66 14.88
CA TRP A 72 14.00 2.91 14.91
C TRP A 72 14.60 2.78 13.51
N LYS A 73 15.90 3.06 13.41
CA LYS A 73 16.70 2.98 12.19
C LYS A 73 16.49 1.71 11.36
N HIS A 74 16.20 0.58 12.02
CA HIS A 74 16.04 -0.73 11.39
C HIS A 74 14.58 -1.19 11.27
N GLY A 75 13.61 -0.30 11.42
CA GLY A 75 12.19 -0.61 11.24
C GLY A 75 11.34 -0.54 12.51
N LEU A 76 10.18 -1.18 12.42
CA LEU A 76 9.15 -1.17 13.45
C LEU A 76 9.28 -2.36 14.40
N GLY A 77 8.97 -2.12 15.66
CA GLY A 77 8.76 -3.16 16.67
C GLY A 77 7.61 -2.82 17.59
N VAL A 78 7.39 -3.66 18.60
CA VAL A 78 6.31 -3.53 19.56
C VAL A 78 6.90 -3.24 20.94
N LYS A 79 6.12 -2.54 21.77
CA LYS A 79 6.31 -2.53 23.21
C LYS A 79 5.04 -3.03 23.86
N SER A 80 5.07 -4.28 24.30
CA SER A 80 3.95 -4.91 25.02
C SER A 80 4.03 -4.71 26.54
N THR A 81 5.22 -4.48 27.11
CA THR A 81 5.40 -4.33 28.57
C THR A 81 6.20 -3.07 28.95
N ARG A 82 6.25 -2.76 30.25
CA ARG A 82 7.09 -1.66 30.76
C ARG A 82 8.56 -2.04 30.96
N ILE A 83 8.83 -3.33 31.07
CA ILE A 83 10.14 -3.87 31.46
C ILE A 83 10.94 -4.21 30.20
N ASP A 84 10.25 -4.71 29.18
CA ASP A 84 10.84 -4.94 27.89
C ASP A 84 11.10 -3.61 27.15
N ASN A 85 12.34 -3.47 26.67
CA ASN A 85 12.83 -2.38 25.84
C ASN A 85 13.69 -2.92 24.68
N SER A 86 13.47 -4.16 24.24
CA SER A 86 14.11 -4.74 23.05
C SER A 86 13.80 -3.92 21.80
N HIS A 87 12.65 -3.24 21.80
CA HIS A 87 12.13 -2.50 20.66
C HIS A 87 11.83 -3.41 19.45
N MET A 88 11.68 -4.71 19.67
CA MET A 88 11.47 -5.72 18.63
C MET A 88 10.01 -6.19 18.65
N VAL A 89 9.64 -6.99 17.65
CA VAL A 89 8.53 -7.94 17.78
C VAL A 89 9.21 -9.21 18.26
N ASP A 90 9.10 -9.55 19.54
CA ASP A 90 9.89 -10.62 20.17
C ASP A 90 9.06 -11.75 20.80
N GLY A 91 7.75 -11.55 20.92
CA GLY A 91 6.85 -12.51 21.56
C GLY A 91 7.13 -12.73 23.05
N PHE A 92 7.95 -11.88 23.68
CA PHE A 92 8.39 -12.05 25.06
C PHE A 92 7.28 -11.67 26.05
N GLY A 93 6.74 -12.68 26.71
CA GLY A 93 5.70 -12.53 27.72
C GLY A 93 4.29 -12.29 27.16
N TYR A 94 4.17 -11.70 25.97
CA TYR A 94 2.92 -11.53 25.22
C TYR A 94 3.14 -11.95 23.77
N ARG A 95 2.08 -12.37 23.09
CA ARG A 95 2.11 -12.41 21.62
C ARG A 95 2.06 -10.99 21.11
N GLU A 96 2.91 -10.63 20.17
CA GLU A 96 3.09 -9.25 19.71
C GLU A 96 2.81 -9.14 18.22
N PHE A 97 2.06 -8.12 17.83
CA PHE A 97 1.69 -7.89 16.44
C PHE A 97 1.80 -6.41 16.10
N LEU A 98 2.29 -6.13 14.91
CA LEU A 98 2.04 -4.88 14.22
C LEU A 98 0.80 -5.05 13.35
N VAL A 99 -0.15 -4.14 13.51
CA VAL A 99 -1.41 -4.10 12.77
C VAL A 99 -1.32 -3.01 11.71
N PHE A 100 -1.43 -3.43 10.46
CA PHE A 100 -1.36 -2.62 9.26
C PHE A 100 -2.79 -2.34 8.76
N SER A 101 -3.22 -1.10 8.90
CA SER A 101 -4.53 -0.61 8.47
C SER A 101 -4.38 0.29 7.25
N PHE A 102 -4.75 -0.24 6.09
CA PHE A 102 -4.73 0.48 4.83
C PHE A 102 -5.98 1.33 4.65
N SER A 103 -5.83 2.50 4.04
CA SER A 103 -6.95 3.42 3.76
C SER A 103 -7.85 2.96 2.59
N LYS A 104 -7.41 1.95 1.84
CA LYS A 104 -8.10 1.36 0.69
C LYS A 104 -7.92 -0.16 0.72
N ASP A 105 -8.79 -0.89 0.04
CA ASP A 105 -8.66 -2.34 -0.10
C ASP A 105 -7.39 -2.70 -0.88
N ILE A 106 -6.61 -3.61 -0.30
CA ILE A 106 -5.45 -4.22 -0.94
C ILE A 106 -5.94 -5.38 -1.80
N GLU A 107 -5.43 -5.45 -3.03
CA GLU A 107 -5.64 -6.58 -3.94
C GLU A 107 -4.60 -7.67 -3.68
N ARG A 108 -3.37 -7.29 -3.34
CA ARG A 108 -2.29 -8.23 -3.05
C ARG A 108 -1.27 -7.64 -2.10
N LEU A 109 -1.02 -8.32 -0.98
CA LEU A 109 0.18 -8.09 -0.18
C LEU A 109 1.38 -8.78 -0.86
N ASN A 110 2.38 -8.02 -1.30
CA ASN A 110 3.47 -8.53 -2.14
C ASN A 110 4.62 -9.08 -1.30
N THR A 111 5.18 -8.21 -0.47
CA THR A 111 6.38 -8.50 0.31
C THR A 111 6.29 -7.86 1.68
N ILE A 112 7.01 -8.47 2.62
CA ILE A 112 7.37 -7.87 3.90
C ILE A 112 8.87 -8.05 4.09
N SER A 113 9.53 -7.02 4.61
CA SER A 113 10.95 -7.03 4.90
C SER A 113 11.20 -7.00 6.40
N PHE A 114 12.23 -7.70 6.84
CA PHE A 114 12.58 -7.87 8.25
C PHE A 114 14.03 -7.48 8.51
N SER A 115 14.31 -6.98 9.71
CA SER A 115 15.65 -6.70 10.20
C SER A 115 15.91 -7.40 11.52
N PHE A 116 17.19 -7.69 11.78
CA PHE A 116 17.67 -8.45 12.95
C PHE A 116 17.19 -9.88 13.07
N ALA A 117 16.54 -10.42 12.03
CA ALA A 117 16.06 -11.78 12.08
C ALA A 117 17.21 -12.81 12.03
N ASP A 118 17.04 -13.93 12.71
CA ASP A 118 17.95 -15.07 12.73
C ASP A 118 17.27 -16.39 12.32
N CYS A 119 17.95 -17.52 12.55
CA CYS A 119 17.51 -18.82 12.06
C CYS A 119 16.35 -19.45 12.85
N ASP A 120 15.98 -18.91 14.01
CA ASP A 120 14.89 -19.45 14.83
C ASP A 120 13.58 -18.65 14.66
N ASP A 121 13.65 -17.48 14.01
CA ASP A 121 12.53 -16.56 13.89
C ASP A 121 11.40 -17.03 12.98
N THR A 122 10.18 -16.93 13.50
CA THR A 122 8.95 -17.16 12.76
C THR A 122 8.02 -15.95 12.87
N PHE A 123 7.33 -15.60 11.79
CA PHE A 123 6.22 -14.65 11.85
C PHE A 123 4.89 -15.35 11.57
N GLU A 124 3.82 -14.80 12.12
CA GLU A 124 2.46 -15.15 11.80
C GLU A 124 1.77 -14.04 11.01
N LEU A 125 0.98 -14.42 10.01
CA LEU A 125 0.07 -13.52 9.31
C LEU A 125 -1.36 -13.74 9.80
N TRP A 126 -2.03 -12.66 10.11
CA TRP A 126 -3.43 -12.61 10.47
C TRP A 126 -4.14 -11.55 9.63
N THR A 127 -5.41 -11.79 9.31
CA THR A 127 -6.27 -10.82 8.60
C THR A 127 -7.54 -10.57 9.38
N SER A 128 -8.19 -9.43 9.13
CA SER A 128 -9.47 -9.11 9.72
C SER A 128 -10.45 -8.50 8.72
N ASN A 129 -11.72 -8.78 8.93
CA ASN A 129 -12.86 -8.09 8.30
C ASN A 129 -13.42 -6.96 9.19
N GLY A 130 -12.66 -6.51 10.20
CA GLY A 130 -13.03 -5.46 11.14
C GLY A 130 -13.69 -5.95 12.43
N SER A 131 -14.16 -7.20 12.49
CA SER A 131 -14.78 -7.77 13.71
C SER A 131 -14.03 -8.97 14.28
N THR A 132 -13.44 -9.78 13.42
CA THR A 132 -12.76 -11.02 13.82
C THR A 132 -11.37 -11.07 13.19
N TRP A 133 -10.39 -11.52 13.96
CA TRP A 133 -9.05 -11.83 13.47
C TRP A 133 -8.93 -13.32 13.17
N THR A 134 -8.42 -13.64 11.98
CA THR A 134 -8.21 -15.01 11.53
C THR A 134 -6.74 -15.23 11.21
N LYS A 135 -6.13 -16.24 11.84
CA LYS A 135 -4.77 -16.67 11.51
C LYS A 135 -4.76 -17.28 10.12
N GLN A 136 -3.91 -16.74 9.27
CA GLN A 136 -3.74 -17.21 7.89
C GLN A 136 -2.61 -18.22 7.76
N GLY A 137 -1.56 -18.06 8.56
CA GLY A 137 -0.42 -18.97 8.54
C GLY A 137 0.75 -18.45 9.34
N SER A 138 1.85 -19.20 9.28
CA SER A 138 3.15 -18.82 9.83
C SER A 138 4.24 -19.19 8.84
N ALA A 139 5.30 -18.40 8.78
CA ALA A 139 6.45 -18.68 7.96
C ALA A 139 7.74 -18.28 8.69
N HIS A 140 8.82 -18.98 8.36
CA HIS A 140 10.15 -18.61 8.82
C HIS A 140 10.55 -17.26 8.25
N VAL A 141 11.11 -16.38 9.09
CA VAL A 141 11.62 -15.08 8.66
C VAL A 141 12.92 -15.32 7.87
N PRO A 142 13.06 -14.81 6.63
CA PRO A 142 14.33 -14.92 5.94
C PRO A 142 15.45 -14.22 6.73
N TYR A 143 16.68 -14.75 6.69
CA TYR A 143 17.81 -14.20 7.45
C TYR A 143 19.12 -14.18 6.61
N ASP A 144 18.97 -14.23 5.29
CA ASP A 144 20.07 -14.21 4.32
C ASP A 144 20.67 -12.81 4.10
N SER A 145 19.98 -11.76 4.57
CA SER A 145 20.36 -10.36 4.44
C SER A 145 19.70 -9.53 5.55
N ASP A 146 20.13 -8.27 5.74
CA ASP A 146 19.50 -7.34 6.67
C ASP A 146 19.34 -5.95 6.00
N PRO A 147 18.12 -5.55 5.59
CA PRO A 147 16.86 -6.28 5.76
C PRO A 147 16.70 -7.45 4.80
N SER A 148 16.12 -8.55 5.28
CA SER A 148 15.70 -9.70 4.49
C SER A 148 14.26 -9.50 3.98
N THR A 149 13.83 -10.24 2.95
CA THR A 149 12.49 -10.07 2.37
C THR A 149 11.77 -11.38 2.15
N TYR A 150 10.56 -11.49 2.71
CA TYR A 150 9.62 -12.56 2.44
C TYR A 150 8.64 -12.14 1.33
N THR A 151 8.45 -13.00 0.32
CA THR A 151 7.46 -12.79 -0.75
C THR A 151 6.24 -13.67 -0.54
N PHE A 152 5.06 -13.06 -0.42
CA PHE A 152 3.81 -13.80 -0.28
C PHE A 152 3.48 -14.54 -1.58
N LYS A 153 3.15 -15.83 -1.45
CA LYS A 153 2.86 -16.71 -2.59
C LYS A 153 1.41 -16.69 -3.04
N GLN A 154 0.53 -16.18 -2.18
CA GLN A 154 -0.90 -16.06 -2.45
C GLN A 154 -1.35 -14.62 -2.28
N ASP A 155 -2.48 -14.30 -2.90
CA ASP A 155 -3.04 -12.96 -2.85
C ASP A 155 -3.80 -12.78 -1.54
N TRP A 156 -3.26 -11.90 -0.70
CA TRP A 156 -3.89 -11.48 0.55
C TRP A 156 -4.57 -10.14 0.32
N THR A 157 -5.90 -10.15 0.43
CA THR A 157 -6.75 -8.99 0.15
C THR A 157 -7.37 -8.41 1.43
N GLY A 158 -7.78 -7.14 1.37
CA GLY A 158 -8.49 -6.44 2.45
C GLY A 158 -7.75 -5.22 2.97
N THR A 159 -8.20 -4.67 4.09
CA THR A 159 -7.66 -3.42 4.68
C THR A 159 -6.87 -3.64 5.96
N LEU A 160 -6.99 -4.80 6.60
CA LEU A 160 -6.42 -5.08 7.91
C LEU A 160 -5.59 -6.36 7.90
N PHE A 161 -4.29 -6.20 8.16
CA PHE A 161 -3.33 -7.27 8.30
C PHE A 161 -2.61 -7.11 9.64
N ALA A 162 -2.32 -8.21 10.31
CA ALA A 162 -1.49 -8.22 11.50
C ALA A 162 -0.35 -9.21 11.30
N ILE A 163 0.87 -8.76 11.59
CA ILE A 163 2.08 -9.56 11.47
C ILE A 163 2.84 -9.48 12.77
N GLY A 164 3.26 -10.63 13.28
CA GLY A 164 4.17 -10.65 14.41
C GLY A 164 4.43 -12.04 15.00
N ALA A 165 4.89 -12.03 16.25
CA ALA A 165 5.47 -13.17 16.95
C ALA A 165 4.48 -13.75 17.97
N THR A 166 4.35 -15.07 18.01
CA THR A 166 3.51 -15.77 18.99
C THR A 166 4.26 -16.74 19.88
N LYS A 167 5.50 -17.07 19.52
CA LYS A 167 6.36 -17.93 20.32
C LYS A 167 7.41 -17.09 21.04
N LEU A 168 8.02 -17.72 22.03
CA LEU A 168 9.22 -17.21 22.65
C LEU A 168 10.37 -17.43 21.66
N HIS A 169 11.26 -16.44 21.51
CA HIS A 169 12.42 -16.44 20.59
C HIS A 169 12.12 -16.11 19.12
N ASP A 170 11.07 -15.33 18.86
CA ASP A 170 10.83 -14.77 17.53
C ASP A 170 11.17 -13.26 17.59
N ASP A 171 12.43 -12.83 17.51
CA ASP A 171 12.89 -11.44 17.71
C ASP A 171 13.39 -10.71 16.45
N TYR A 172 12.52 -9.90 15.86
CA TYR A 172 12.83 -9.13 14.66
C TYR A 172 12.19 -7.75 14.64
N LYS A 173 12.57 -6.93 13.66
CA LYS A 173 11.87 -5.69 13.29
C LYS A 173 11.24 -5.85 11.91
N ILE A 174 10.10 -5.18 11.68
CA ILE A 174 9.52 -5.06 10.34
C ILE A 174 10.11 -3.82 9.68
N ALA A 175 10.94 -4.02 8.66
CA ALA A 175 11.68 -2.98 7.95
C ALA A 175 10.88 -2.35 6.80
N GLY A 176 9.96 -3.10 6.17
CA GLY A 176 9.16 -2.57 5.06
C GLY A 176 8.03 -3.49 4.63
N LEU A 177 7.15 -2.98 3.78
CA LEU A 177 5.97 -3.67 3.27
C LEU A 177 5.64 -3.18 1.86
N SER A 178 5.21 -4.07 0.97
CA SER A 178 4.69 -3.69 -0.35
C SER A 178 3.33 -4.34 -0.62
N ALA A 179 2.43 -3.58 -1.25
CA ALA A 179 1.09 -4.02 -1.57
C ALA A 179 0.58 -3.40 -2.88
N ASP A 180 -0.17 -4.20 -3.64
CA ASP A 180 -0.92 -3.75 -4.81
C ASP A 180 -2.36 -3.41 -4.41
N TRP A 181 -2.89 -2.34 -4.99
CA TRP A 181 -4.24 -1.87 -4.74
C TRP A 181 -4.82 -1.20 -5.98
N ASP A 182 -6.15 -1.16 -6.08
CA ASP A 182 -6.83 -0.51 -7.19
C ASP A 182 -6.68 1.01 -7.08
N SER A 183 -5.75 1.55 -7.86
CA SER A 183 -5.63 3.00 -8.01
C SER A 183 -6.53 3.43 -9.17
N PRO A 184 -7.46 4.38 -8.93
CA PRO A 184 -8.30 4.87 -10.01
C PRO A 184 -7.41 5.35 -11.14
N ALA A 185 -7.55 4.72 -12.32
CA ALA A 185 -6.79 5.07 -13.49
C ALA A 185 -6.87 6.59 -13.68
N PRO A 186 -5.75 7.30 -13.93
CA PRO A 186 -5.79 8.72 -14.21
C PRO A 186 -6.82 8.93 -15.30
N VAL A 187 -7.93 9.60 -14.96
CA VAL A 187 -8.99 9.86 -15.93
C VAL A 187 -8.30 10.63 -17.06
N PRO A 188 -8.26 10.09 -18.29
CA PRO A 188 -7.62 10.79 -19.38
C PRO A 188 -8.29 12.15 -19.44
N LEU A 189 -7.50 13.22 -19.20
CA LEU A 189 -8.00 14.58 -19.34
C LEU A 189 -8.75 14.59 -20.66
N PRO A 190 -10.04 14.97 -20.67
CA PRO A 190 -10.86 14.81 -21.85
C PRO A 190 -10.08 15.35 -23.03
N ALA A 191 -9.96 14.57 -24.10
CA ALA A 191 -9.45 15.10 -25.36
C ALA A 191 -10.17 16.40 -25.73
N GLY A 192 -11.34 16.68 -25.13
CA GLY A 192 -11.97 17.98 -24.95
C GLY A 192 -11.04 19.19 -24.79
N GLY A 193 -9.93 19.12 -24.05
CA GLY A 193 -8.97 20.23 -23.99
C GLY A 193 -8.32 20.52 -25.34
N ILE A 194 -7.78 19.48 -25.98
CA ILE A 194 -7.16 19.55 -27.31
C ILE A 194 -8.23 19.79 -28.40
N LEU A 195 -9.42 19.23 -28.25
CA LEU A 195 -10.57 19.39 -29.14
C LEU A 195 -11.10 20.83 -29.08
N LEU A 196 -11.17 21.42 -27.88
CA LEU A 196 -11.58 22.80 -27.68
C LEU A 196 -10.55 23.74 -28.30
N VAL A 197 -9.25 23.52 -28.04
CA VAL A 197 -8.18 24.32 -28.63
C VAL A 197 -8.16 24.19 -30.16
N SER A 198 -8.22 22.98 -30.70
CA SER A 198 -8.26 22.76 -32.15
C SER A 198 -9.54 23.29 -32.80
N GLY A 199 -10.69 23.16 -32.12
CA GLY A 199 -11.97 23.72 -32.54
C GLY A 199 -11.94 25.25 -32.61
N LEU A 200 -11.42 25.91 -31.57
CA LEU A 200 -11.27 27.37 -31.53
C LEU A 200 -10.29 27.88 -32.59
N LEU A 201 -9.16 27.18 -32.80
CA LEU A 201 -8.20 27.52 -33.87
C LEU A 201 -8.85 27.36 -35.26
N GLY A 202 -9.59 26.27 -35.49
CA GLY A 202 -10.33 26.06 -36.73
C GLY A 202 -11.37 27.14 -37.01
N LEU A 203 -12.16 27.52 -35.99
CA LEU A 203 -13.12 28.63 -36.05
C LEU A 203 -12.44 29.97 -36.36
N GLY A 204 -11.29 30.25 -35.73
CA GLY A 204 -10.49 31.45 -35.99
C GLY A 204 -10.02 31.55 -37.44
N ILE A 205 -9.46 30.47 -37.98
CA ILE A 205 -9.00 30.40 -39.38
C ILE A 205 -10.18 30.56 -40.36
N ALA A 206 -11.32 29.92 -40.08
CA ALA A 206 -12.52 30.03 -40.91
C ALA A 206 -13.06 31.47 -40.96
N ARG A 207 -13.00 32.21 -39.85
CA ARG A 207 -13.41 33.62 -39.79
C ARG A 207 -12.46 34.53 -40.58
N ALA A 208 -11.14 34.30 -40.50
CA ALA A 208 -10.16 35.10 -41.25
C ALA A 208 -10.36 34.98 -42.77
N ARG A 209 -10.66 33.76 -43.27
CA ARG A 209 -10.89 33.52 -44.70
C ARG A 209 -12.13 34.23 -45.28
N ARG A 210 -13.15 34.49 -44.47
CA ARG A 210 -14.36 35.23 -44.90
C ARG A 210 -14.17 36.75 -45.02
N LYS A 211 -13.09 37.31 -44.46
CA LYS A 211 -12.78 38.75 -44.59
C LYS A 211 -11.92 39.08 -45.81
N SER A 212 -11.29 38.07 -46.41
CA SER A 212 -10.37 38.23 -47.55
C SER A 212 -10.99 37.80 -48.89
N ALA A 213 -12.26 37.40 -48.90
CA ALA A 213 -13.08 37.13 -50.07
C ALA A 213 -14.26 38.10 -50.06
#